data_AF-A0A6P2HG49-F1
#
_entry.id   AF-A0A6P2HG49-F1
#
_cell.length_a   1.000
_cell.length_b   1.000
_cell.length_c   1.000
_cell.angle_alpha   90.00
_cell.angle_beta   90.00
_cell.angle_gamma   90.00
#
_symmetry.space_group_name_H-M   'P 1'
#
loop_
_entity.id
_entity.type
_entity.pdbx_description
1 polymer ?
#
loop_
_entity_poly.entity_id
_entity_poly.type
_entity_poly.pdbx_seq_one_letter_code
_entity_poly.pdbx_strand_id
1 'polypeptide(L)'
;MSTVKSSSAVPSPKPDYTDAAFRGALMRDHYVADHAAQCGFVSLSDLGDVARAADALRTVARLAHNSLCEPEMSDAEPLGLSAHLGLLNATEVIAKYLVKLEERMRETADSYAQFKKEQEARHG
;
A
#
# COMPACT_ATOMS: atom_id res chain seq x y z
N MET A 1 -23.99 -54.39 -5.59
CA MET A 1 -22.83 -53.49 -5.45
C MET A 1 -23.12 -52.23 -6.25
N SER A 2 -23.42 -51.11 -5.58
CA SER A 2 -23.70 -49.82 -6.24
C SER A 2 -22.43 -48.98 -6.28
N THR A 3 -22.01 -48.60 -7.48
CA THR A 3 -20.85 -47.74 -7.72
C THR A 3 -21.20 -46.28 -7.40
N VAL A 4 -20.48 -45.70 -6.44
CA VAL A 4 -20.56 -44.27 -6.10
C VAL A 4 -19.83 -43.48 -7.20
N LYS A 5 -20.56 -42.61 -7.90
CA LYS A 5 -19.98 -41.64 -8.85
C LYS A 5 -19.21 -40.59 -8.07
N SER A 6 -17.89 -40.55 -8.25
CA SER A 6 -17.05 -39.47 -7.73
C SER A 6 -17.40 -38.18 -8.46
N SER A 7 -17.96 -37.20 -7.75
CA SER A 7 -18.22 -35.88 -8.28
C SER A 7 -16.89 -35.19 -8.54
N SER A 8 -16.55 -34.98 -9.81
CA SER A 8 -15.40 -34.18 -10.23
C SER A 8 -15.58 -32.76 -9.71
N ALA A 9 -14.78 -32.36 -8.72
CA ALA A 9 -14.69 -30.97 -8.28
C ALA A 9 -14.26 -30.12 -9.49
N VAL A 10 -15.14 -29.24 -9.93
CA VAL A 10 -14.84 -28.25 -10.97
C VAL A 10 -13.70 -27.39 -10.42
N PRO A 11 -12.54 -27.28 -11.10
CA PRO A 11 -11.47 -26.40 -10.66
C PRO A 11 -12.02 -24.98 -10.66
N SER A 12 -12.02 -24.33 -9.50
CA SER A 12 -12.37 -22.92 -9.40
C SER A 12 -11.45 -22.13 -10.36
N PRO A 13 -12.01 -21.22 -11.18
CA PRO A 13 -11.19 -20.46 -12.12
C PRO A 13 -10.08 -19.74 -11.36
N LYS A 14 -8.86 -19.79 -11.90
CA LYS A 14 -7.69 -19.11 -11.34
C LYS A 14 -8.05 -17.61 -11.19
N PRO A 15 -7.92 -17.01 -10.00
CA PRO A 15 -8.23 -15.59 -9.83
C PRO A 15 -7.38 -14.76 -10.79
N ASP A 16 -8.01 -13.80 -11.48
CA ASP A 16 -7.27 -12.83 -12.26
C ASP A 16 -6.67 -11.79 -11.29
N TYR A 17 -5.39 -11.98 -10.98
CA TYR A 17 -4.64 -11.09 -10.09
C TYR A 17 -4.40 -9.69 -10.69
N THR A 18 -4.77 -9.48 -11.95
CA THR A 18 -4.68 -8.17 -12.62
C THR A 18 -6.00 -7.41 -12.65
N ASP A 19 -7.12 -8.06 -12.30
CA ASP A 19 -8.44 -7.44 -12.20
C ASP A 19 -8.41 -6.25 -11.22
N ALA A 20 -8.95 -5.11 -11.65
CA ALA A 20 -9.10 -3.92 -10.82
C ALA A 20 -9.95 -4.20 -9.56
N ALA A 21 -10.93 -5.10 -9.65
CA ALA A 21 -11.71 -5.55 -8.50
C ALA A 21 -10.87 -6.37 -7.51
N PHE A 22 -9.92 -7.18 -8.00
CA PHE A 22 -8.98 -7.92 -7.15
C PHE A 22 -7.96 -6.98 -6.49
N ARG A 23 -7.45 -5.99 -7.21
CA ARG A 23 -6.56 -4.95 -6.66
C ARG A 23 -7.27 -4.14 -5.57
N GLY A 24 -8.55 -3.79 -5.79
CA GLY A 24 -9.40 -3.12 -4.81
C GLY A 24 -9.81 -4.01 -3.61
N ALA A 25 -9.76 -5.34 -3.74
CA ALA A 25 -10.07 -6.25 -2.65
C ALA A 25 -8.98 -6.26 -1.56
N LEU A 26 -7.73 -5.98 -1.94
CA LEU A 26 -6.61 -5.84 -0.99
C LEU A 26 -6.35 -4.38 -0.59
N MET A 27 -6.80 -3.42 -1.40
CA MET A 27 -6.54 -2.00 -1.21
C MET A 27 -7.87 -1.25 -1.19
N ARG A 28 -8.28 -0.77 -0.01
CA ARG A 28 -9.43 0.12 0.10
C ARG A 28 -9.01 1.50 -0.40
N ASP A 29 -9.42 1.84 -1.62
CA ASP A 29 -9.20 3.19 -2.14
C ASP A 29 -10.20 4.17 -1.50
N HIS A 30 -9.72 4.94 -0.54
CA HIS A 30 -10.52 5.95 0.17
C HIS A 30 -10.76 7.23 -0.66
N TYR A 31 -10.16 7.36 -1.83
CA TYR A 31 -10.18 8.58 -2.65
C TYR A 31 -10.99 8.44 -3.96
N VAL A 32 -11.58 7.28 -4.23
CA VAL A 32 -12.44 7.04 -5.41
C VAL A 32 -13.85 7.66 -5.28
N ALA A 33 -14.15 8.35 -4.17
CA ALA A 33 -15.42 9.06 -4.03
C ALA A 33 -15.43 10.38 -4.84
N ASP A 34 -16.61 10.69 -5.37
CA ASP A 34 -17.07 11.79 -6.23
C ASP A 34 -16.82 13.23 -5.68
N HIS A 35 -15.68 13.45 -5.02
CA HIS A 35 -15.20 14.75 -4.58
C HIS A 35 -14.44 15.38 -5.73
N ALA A 36 -15.20 16.01 -6.62
CA ALA A 36 -14.68 16.85 -7.69
C ALA A 36 -13.45 17.64 -7.23
N ALA A 37 -12.29 17.27 -7.77
CA ALA A 37 -11.04 18.04 -7.77
C ALA A 37 -10.79 18.92 -6.53
N GLN A 38 -10.83 18.34 -5.33
CA GLN A 38 -10.35 19.05 -4.14
C GLN A 38 -8.82 19.08 -4.18
N CYS A 39 -8.28 20.05 -4.93
CA CYS A 39 -6.86 20.38 -4.90
C CYS A 39 -6.54 21.03 -3.55
N GLY A 40 -5.97 20.24 -2.64
CA GLY A 40 -5.43 20.71 -1.37
C GLY A 40 -3.93 21.03 -1.48
N PHE A 41 -3.44 21.93 -0.63
CA PHE A 41 -2.00 22.14 -0.48
C PHE A 41 -1.47 21.19 0.60
N VAL A 42 -0.33 20.56 0.33
CA VAL A 42 0.38 19.71 1.29
C VAL A 42 1.79 20.26 1.50
N SER A 43 2.40 19.93 2.65
CA SER A 43 3.77 20.31 2.93
C SER A 43 4.76 19.54 2.05
N LEU A 44 5.79 20.21 1.54
CA LEU A 44 6.89 19.54 0.83
C LEU A 44 7.62 18.51 1.72
N SER A 45 7.64 18.76 3.04
CA SER A 45 8.21 17.79 3.99
C SER A 45 7.45 16.48 4.02
N ASP A 46 6.11 16.53 3.93
CA ASP A 46 5.27 15.34 3.86
C ASP A 46 5.47 14.59 2.53
N LEU A 47 5.64 15.29 1.42
CA LEU A 47 6.03 14.65 0.15
C LEU A 47 7.41 13.97 0.24
N GLY A 48 8.34 14.58 0.95
CA GLY A 48 9.65 13.99 1.23
C GLY A 48 9.55 12.73 2.12
N ASP A 49 8.64 12.73 3.08
CA ASP A 49 8.31 11.57 3.92
C ASP A 49 7.72 10.42 3.07
N VAL A 50 6.82 10.71 2.11
CA VAL A 50 6.28 9.72 1.17
C VAL A 50 7.41 9.09 0.34
N ALA A 51 8.29 9.92 -0.22
CA ALA A 51 9.41 9.44 -1.03
C ALA A 51 10.35 8.52 -0.23
N ARG A 52 10.67 8.89 1.02
CA ARG A 52 11.48 8.06 1.92
C ARG A 52 10.80 6.73 2.27
N ALA A 53 9.50 6.76 2.55
CA ALA A 53 8.74 5.53 2.82
C ALA A 53 8.71 4.61 1.59
N ALA A 54 8.51 5.16 0.39
CA ALA A 54 8.53 4.39 -0.85
C ALA A 54 9.90 3.74 -1.13
N ASP A 55 10.99 4.46 -0.89
CA ASP A 55 12.35 3.93 -1.06
C ASP A 55 12.68 2.82 -0.04
N ALA A 56 12.24 2.99 1.21
CA ALA A 56 12.35 1.95 2.24
C ALA A 56 11.58 0.68 1.85
N LEU A 57 10.36 0.79 1.35
CA LEU A 57 9.57 -0.34 0.86
C LEU A 57 10.25 -1.05 -0.32
N ARG A 58 10.79 -0.30 -1.29
CA ARG A 58 11.55 -0.88 -2.41
C ARG A 58 12.77 -1.64 -1.92
N THR A 59 13.47 -1.11 -0.93
CA THR A 59 14.64 -1.76 -0.33
C THR A 59 14.26 -3.06 0.35
N VAL A 60 13.22 -3.05 1.18
CA VAL A 60 12.69 -4.26 1.84
C VAL A 60 12.25 -5.31 0.82
N ALA A 61 11.53 -4.90 -0.22
CA ALA A 61 11.07 -5.79 -1.29
C ALA A 61 12.24 -6.43 -2.03
N ARG A 62 13.30 -5.66 -2.35
CA ARG A 62 14.52 -6.18 -2.96
C ARG A 62 15.22 -7.19 -2.06
N LEU A 63 15.40 -6.88 -0.78
CA LEU A 63 16.03 -7.82 0.17
C LEU A 63 15.25 -9.13 0.26
N ALA A 64 13.93 -9.06 0.36
CA ALA A 64 13.09 -10.25 0.39
C ALA A 64 13.15 -11.04 -0.93
N HIS A 65 13.10 -10.34 -2.07
CA HIS A 65 13.17 -10.95 -3.40
C HIS A 65 14.52 -11.65 -3.62
N ASN A 66 15.63 -10.96 -3.38
CA ASN A 66 16.98 -11.52 -3.57
C ASN A 66 17.18 -12.75 -2.68
N SER A 67 16.75 -12.69 -1.40
CA SER A 67 16.82 -13.82 -0.49
C SER A 67 16.03 -15.04 -0.97
N LEU A 68 14.85 -14.84 -1.56
CA LEU A 68 13.97 -15.93 -1.98
C LEU A 68 14.26 -16.45 -3.40
N CYS A 69 14.85 -15.62 -4.27
CA CYS A 69 14.96 -15.90 -5.71
C CYS A 69 16.41 -16.00 -6.22
N GLU A 70 17.39 -15.38 -5.56
CA GLU A 70 18.81 -15.43 -5.97
C GLU A 70 19.72 -16.46 -5.24
N PRO A 71 19.28 -17.31 -4.28
CA PRO A 71 20.21 -18.22 -3.60
C PRO A 71 20.76 -19.31 -4.53
N GLU A 72 20.05 -19.68 -5.60
CA GLU A 72 20.51 -20.67 -6.58
C GLU A 72 21.61 -20.14 -7.53
N MET A 73 21.81 -18.81 -7.62
CA MET A 73 22.77 -18.21 -8.55
C MET A 73 24.06 -17.71 -7.88
N SER A 74 24.12 -17.67 -6.55
CA SER A 74 25.20 -16.97 -5.82
C SER A 74 25.89 -17.77 -4.71
N ASP A 75 25.48 -19.03 -4.46
CA ASP A 75 25.89 -19.85 -3.31
C ASP A 75 25.70 -19.15 -1.94
N ALA A 76 24.93 -18.06 -1.89
CA ALA A 76 24.63 -17.32 -0.68
C ALA A 76 23.47 -17.99 0.07
N GLU A 77 23.60 -18.14 1.38
CA GLU A 77 22.48 -18.60 2.21
C GLU A 77 21.34 -17.56 2.16
N PRO A 78 20.08 -18.01 1.94
CA PRO A 78 18.92 -17.16 2.10
C PRO A 78 18.89 -16.54 3.50
N LEU A 79 18.26 -15.37 3.61
CA LEU A 79 17.90 -14.83 4.92
C LEU A 79 17.08 -15.89 5.68
N GLY A 80 17.47 -16.13 6.94
CA GLY A 80 16.71 -16.99 7.83
C GLY A 80 15.29 -16.47 8.08
N LEU A 81 14.40 -17.34 8.55
CA LEU A 81 12.99 -17.00 8.84
C LEU A 81 12.84 -15.75 9.73
N SER A 82 13.70 -15.60 10.73
CA SER A 82 13.68 -14.44 11.63
C SER A 82 13.96 -13.12 10.90
N ALA A 83 14.88 -13.11 9.94
CA ALA A 83 15.17 -11.93 9.13
C ALA A 83 14.01 -11.61 8.19
N HIS A 84 13.38 -12.61 7.57
CA HIS A 84 12.17 -12.41 6.78
C HIS A 84 11.00 -11.84 7.62
N LEU A 85 10.77 -12.34 8.83
CA LEU A 85 9.79 -11.78 9.75
C LEU A 85 10.14 -10.33 10.15
N GLY A 86 11.42 -10.04 10.34
CA GLY A 86 11.90 -8.67 10.59
C GLY A 86 11.59 -7.71 9.43
N LEU A 87 11.78 -8.15 8.19
CA LEU A 87 11.44 -7.37 6.99
C LEU A 87 9.93 -7.13 6.85
N LEU A 88 9.10 -8.12 7.20
CA LEU A 88 7.64 -7.95 7.23
C LEU A 88 7.20 -6.97 8.33
N ASN A 89 7.78 -7.07 9.53
CA ASN A 89 7.52 -6.12 10.61
C ASN A 89 7.96 -4.70 10.23
N ALA A 90 9.11 -4.53 9.57
CA ALA A 90 9.54 -3.24 9.04
C ALA A 90 8.52 -2.66 8.04
N THR A 91 7.99 -3.51 7.15
CA THR A 91 6.93 -3.13 6.21
C THR A 91 5.67 -2.66 6.93
N GLU A 92 5.26 -3.35 8.00
CA GLU A 92 4.12 -2.96 8.82
C GLU A 92 4.34 -1.60 9.52
N VAL A 93 5.54 -1.35 10.04
CA VAL A 93 5.89 -0.06 10.66
C VAL A 93 5.84 1.06 9.62
N ILE A 94 6.36 0.85 8.41
CA ILE A 94 6.29 1.83 7.33
C ILE A 94 4.84 2.09 6.92
N ALA A 95 4.00 1.05 6.84
CA ALA A 95 2.59 1.20 6.53
C ALA A 95 1.85 2.03 7.60
N LYS A 96 2.08 1.77 8.89
CA LYS A 96 1.51 2.57 10.00
C LYS A 96 1.97 4.02 9.93
N TYR A 97 3.22 4.26 9.54
CA TYR A 97 3.74 5.61 9.35
C TYR A 97 3.06 6.32 8.17
N LEU A 98 2.86 5.64 7.04
CA LEU A 98 2.15 6.19 5.88
C LEU A 98 0.71 6.58 6.20
N VAL A 99 0.00 5.80 7.04
CA VAL A 99 -1.35 6.17 7.50
C VAL A 99 -1.32 7.48 8.30
N LYS A 100 -0.37 7.63 9.24
CA LYS A 100 -0.24 8.88 10.00
C LYS A 100 0.18 10.07 9.14
N LEU A 101 1.03 9.82 8.14
CA LEU A 101 1.46 10.84 7.19
C LEU A 101 0.28 11.33 6.35
N GLU A 102 -0.56 10.41 5.90
CA GLU A 102 -1.80 10.69 5.18
C GLU A 102 -2.75 11.56 6.03
N GLU A 103 -2.98 11.19 7.29
CA GLU A 103 -3.78 11.97 8.23
C GLU A 103 -3.29 13.43 8.34
N ARG A 104 -1.97 13.64 8.55
CA ARG A 104 -1.39 14.99 8.62
C ARG A 104 -1.53 15.78 7.31
N MET A 105 -1.33 15.11 6.16
CA MET A 105 -1.49 15.75 4.86
C MET A 105 -2.93 16.20 4.64
N ARG A 106 -3.91 15.38 5.05
CA ARG A 106 -5.33 15.73 5.01
C ARG A 106 -5.64 16.91 5.94
N GLU A 107 -5.20 16.86 7.19
CA GLU A 107 -5.37 17.96 8.15
C GLU A 107 -4.79 19.29 7.64
N THR A 108 -3.63 19.24 6.99
CA THR A 108 -2.99 20.41 6.37
C THR A 108 -3.84 20.95 5.22
N ALA A 109 -4.31 20.08 4.34
CA ALA A 109 -5.16 20.45 3.21
C ALA A 109 -6.47 21.08 3.68
N ASP A 110 -7.13 20.48 4.67
CA ASP A 110 -8.40 20.96 5.24
C ASP A 110 -8.23 22.32 5.94
N SER A 111 -7.16 22.47 6.73
CA SER A 111 -6.83 23.73 7.41
C SER A 111 -6.60 24.86 6.42
N TYR A 112 -5.89 24.58 5.32
CA TYR A 112 -5.66 25.57 4.28
C TYR A 112 -6.95 25.93 3.53
N ALA A 113 -7.79 24.94 3.22
CA ALA A 113 -9.08 25.18 2.59
C ALA A 113 -9.99 26.04 3.48
N GLN A 114 -10.01 25.79 4.80
CA GLN A 114 -10.74 26.62 5.75
C GLN A 114 -10.20 28.05 5.81
N PHE A 115 -8.88 28.22 5.91
CA PHE A 115 -8.25 29.55 5.91
C PHE A 115 -8.60 30.37 4.66
N LYS A 116 -8.63 29.73 3.48
CA LYS A 116 -9.03 30.38 2.23
C LYS A 116 -10.49 30.85 2.25
N LYS A 117 -11.41 30.00 2.73
CA LYS A 117 -12.83 30.37 2.87
C LYS A 117 -13.02 31.55 3.83
N GLU A 118 -12.29 31.58 4.93
CA GLU A 118 -12.35 32.68 5.92
C GLU A 118 -11.80 34.00 5.35
N GLN A 119 -10.76 33.94 4.51
CA GLN A 119 -10.23 35.12 3.80
C GLN A 119 -11.25 35.68 2.81
N GLU A 120 -11.86 34.81 2.00
CA GLU A 120 -12.89 35.22 1.02
C GLU A 120 -14.10 35.88 1.70
N ALA A 121 -14.54 35.35 2.84
CA ALA A 121 -15.65 35.91 3.62
C ALA A 121 -15.35 37.27 4.29
N ARG A 122 -14.07 37.64 4.47
CA ARG A 122 -13.67 38.94 5.04
C ARG A 122 -13.46 40.03 3.98
N HIS A 123 -13.40 39.66 2.71
CA HIS A 123 -13.12 40.56 1.59
C HIS A 123 -14.32 40.75 0.63
N GLY A 124 -15.48 40.14 0.91
CA GLY A 124 -16.75 40.38 0.23
C GLY A 124 -17.73 41.18 1.09
#